data_AF-A0AA40SZW0-F1
#
_entry.id   AF-A0AA40SZW0-F1
#
_cell.length_a   1.000
_cell.length_b   1.000
_cell.length_c   1.000
_cell.angle_alpha   90.00
_cell.angle_beta   90.00
_cell.angle_gamma   90.00
#
_symmetry.space_group_name_H-M   'P 1'
#
loop_
_entity.id
_entity.type
_entity.pdbx_description
1 polymer ?
#
loop_
_entity_poly.entity_id
_entity_poly.type
_entity_poly.pdbx_seq_one_letter_code
_entity_poly.pdbx_strand_id
1 'polypeptide(L)'
;MKKIITVSLVALATTTGFVLNNQPAQAHRRYYHYRPYYTRPLNYCYPITEWLVDEDPAYHPQAYADGYRQGKNSAKKAQAYKPRTAGGEFSRGFDDGYYGREFAGQKQIVPNIVKPYSTTQCGWF
;
A
#
# COMPACT_ATOMS: atom_id res chain seq x y z
N MET A 1 29.78 -35.49 13.88
CA MET A 1 28.57 -35.99 14.59
C MET A 1 28.24 -34.95 15.66
N LYS A 2 27.07 -34.33 15.86
CA LYS A 2 25.68 -34.49 15.42
C LYS A 2 25.12 -33.07 15.18
N LYS A 3 24.35 -32.87 14.11
CA LYS A 3 23.54 -31.66 13.91
C LYS A 3 22.20 -31.90 14.59
N ILE A 4 21.74 -30.99 15.44
CA ILE A 4 20.37 -30.99 15.98
C ILE A 4 19.73 -29.70 15.50
N ILE A 5 18.89 -29.82 14.48
CA ILE A 5 18.10 -28.73 13.93
C ILE A 5 16.77 -28.77 14.69
N THR A 6 16.60 -27.86 15.64
CA THR A 6 15.33 -27.63 16.34
C THR A 6 14.42 -26.79 15.45
N VAL A 7 13.53 -27.45 14.70
CA VAL A 7 12.44 -26.80 13.98
C VAL A 7 11.28 -26.60 14.96
N SER A 8 11.08 -25.37 15.42
CA SER A 8 9.92 -25.01 16.23
C SER A 8 8.77 -24.60 15.31
N LEU A 9 7.74 -25.43 15.27
CA LEU A 9 6.52 -25.25 14.50
C LEU A 9 5.55 -24.41 15.34
N VAL A 10 5.42 -23.12 15.03
CA VAL A 10 4.44 -22.24 15.69
C VAL A 10 3.24 -22.09 14.75
N ALA A 11 2.17 -22.81 15.05
CA ALA A 11 0.87 -22.63 14.42
C ALA A 11 0.09 -21.56 15.20
N LEU A 12 -0.08 -20.36 14.62
CA LEU A 12 -1.03 -19.37 15.15
C LEU A 12 -2.42 -19.69 14.58
N ALA A 13 -3.33 -20.12 15.46
CA ALA A 13 -4.73 -20.31 15.15
C ALA A 13 -5.44 -18.96 15.00
N THR A 14 -6.02 -18.71 13.83
CA THR A 14 -6.90 -17.56 13.58
C THR A 14 -8.32 -17.90 14.07
N THR A 15 -8.71 -17.38 15.23
CA THR A 15 -10.10 -17.46 15.71
C THR A 15 -10.95 -16.41 15.01
N THR A 16 -11.78 -16.83 14.06
CA THR A 16 -12.84 -16.01 13.46
C THR A 16 -14.04 -15.93 14.43
N GLY A 17 -14.10 -14.86 15.22
CA GLY A 17 -15.27 -14.55 16.03
C GLY A 17 -16.38 -13.94 15.18
N PHE A 18 -17.32 -14.76 14.70
CA PHE A 18 -18.59 -14.26 14.16
C PHE A 18 -19.53 -13.93 15.31
N VAL A 19 -19.71 -12.64 15.60
CA VAL A 19 -20.77 -12.15 16.50
C VAL A 19 -22.07 -12.08 15.71
N LEU A 20 -22.85 -13.17 15.73
CA LEU A 20 -24.22 -13.17 15.22
C LEU A 20 -25.15 -12.61 16.30
N ASN A 21 -25.50 -11.33 16.18
CA ASN A 21 -26.44 -10.66 17.06
C ASN A 21 -27.89 -10.96 16.60
N ASN A 22 -28.43 -12.12 16.97
CA ASN A 22 -29.82 -12.47 16.71
C ASN A 22 -30.72 -12.01 17.88
N GLN A 23 -31.35 -10.84 17.74
CA GLN A 23 -32.50 -10.49 18.58
C GLN A 23 -33.80 -10.95 17.90
N PRO A 24 -34.70 -11.68 18.59
CA PRO A 24 -35.98 -12.05 18.02
C PRO A 24 -36.91 -10.83 17.98
N ALA A 25 -37.31 -10.42 16.77
CA ALA A 25 -38.32 -9.37 16.59
C ALA A 25 -39.71 -9.92 16.93
N GLN A 26 -40.32 -9.43 18.01
CA GLN A 26 -41.73 -9.67 18.34
C GLN A 26 -42.63 -9.00 17.30
N ALA A 27 -43.57 -9.75 16.73
CA ALA A 27 -44.55 -9.24 15.78
C ALA A 27 -45.65 -8.45 16.51
N HIS A 28 -45.64 -7.11 16.40
CA HIS A 28 -46.76 -6.26 16.81
C HIS A 28 -47.55 -5.82 15.58
N ARG A 29 -48.79 -6.29 15.47
CA ARG A 29 -49.73 -5.97 14.37
C ARG A 29 -50.48 -4.67 14.71
N ARG A 30 -50.25 -3.57 13.97
CA ARG A 30 -51.09 -2.35 14.05
C ARG A 30 -51.28 -1.67 12.70
N TYR A 31 -52.57 -1.54 12.35
CA TYR A 31 -53.27 -0.61 11.46
C TYR A 31 -52.50 0.23 10.42
N TYR A 32 -52.93 0.07 9.16
CA TYR A 32 -52.48 0.78 7.98
C TYR A 32 -52.86 2.27 8.01
N HIS A 33 -51.86 3.14 8.23
CA HIS A 33 -51.90 4.52 7.76
C HIS A 33 -51.09 4.62 6.46
N TYR A 34 -51.78 4.87 5.36
CA TYR A 34 -51.15 5.14 4.06
C TYR A 34 -50.50 6.52 4.10
N ARG A 35 -49.25 6.58 4.56
CA ARG A 35 -48.35 7.71 4.32
C ARG A 35 -47.73 7.53 2.93
N PRO A 36 -47.66 8.57 2.08
CA PRO A 36 -46.84 8.49 0.89
C PRO A 36 -45.40 8.21 1.34
N TYR A 37 -44.90 7.03 1.00
CA TYR A 37 -43.51 6.68 1.19
C TYR A 37 -42.69 7.63 0.33
N TYR A 38 -42.09 8.64 0.95
CA TYR A 38 -40.91 9.26 0.38
C TYR A 38 -39.86 8.15 0.32
N THR A 39 -39.69 7.53 -0.84
CA THR A 39 -38.59 6.62 -1.12
C THR A 39 -37.32 7.46 -1.03
N ARG A 40 -36.78 7.59 0.18
CA ARG A 40 -35.42 8.10 0.34
C ARG A 40 -34.53 7.09 -0.38
N PRO A 41 -33.70 7.51 -1.34
CA PRO A 41 -32.81 6.60 -2.04
C PRO A 41 -31.97 5.88 -0.98
N LEU A 42 -31.95 4.55 -1.05
CA LEU A 42 -31.17 3.75 -0.12
C LEU A 42 -29.70 3.99 -0.46
N ASN A 43 -29.00 4.69 0.44
CA ASN A 43 -27.56 4.88 0.31
C ASN A 43 -26.89 3.57 0.72
N TYR A 44 -26.34 2.84 -0.25
CA TYR A 44 -25.70 1.56 -0.02
C TYR A 44 -24.21 1.69 -0.31
N CYS A 45 -23.40 1.27 0.65
CA CYS A 45 -21.96 1.27 0.57
C CYS A 45 -21.45 -0.17 0.51
N TYR A 46 -20.57 -0.47 -0.44
CA TYR A 46 -19.97 -1.79 -0.59
C TYR A 46 -18.45 -1.69 -0.70
N PRO A 47 -17.70 -2.69 -0.20
CA PRO A 47 -16.26 -2.71 -0.33
C PRO A 47 -15.86 -2.93 -1.79
N ILE A 48 -14.90 -2.15 -2.26
CA ILE A 48 -14.25 -2.30 -3.56
C ILE A 48 -12.74 -2.50 -3.34
N THR A 49 -12.11 -3.22 -4.26
CA THR A 49 -10.64 -3.36 -4.29
C THR A 49 -10.09 -2.43 -5.35
N GLU A 50 -9.21 -1.53 -4.93
CA GLU A 50 -8.45 -0.65 -5.82
C GLU A 50 -6.97 -1.02 -5.77
N TRP A 51 -6.23 -0.58 -6.79
CA TRP A 51 -4.81 -0.89 -6.94
C TRP A 51 -4.00 0.40 -6.76
N LEU A 52 -3.16 0.45 -5.73
CA LEU A 52 -2.19 1.51 -5.54
C LEU A 52 -0.85 1.07 -6.13
N VAL A 53 -0.27 1.89 -6.99
CA VAL A 53 1.15 1.77 -7.33
C VAL A 53 1.93 2.29 -6.14
N ASP A 54 2.63 1.41 -5.44
CA ASP A 54 3.58 1.78 -4.39
C ASP A 54 4.86 2.28 -5.08
N GLU A 55 4.85 3.57 -5.38
CA GLU A 55 5.97 4.31 -5.94
C GLU A 55 7.06 4.49 -4.87
N ASP A 56 7.68 3.40 -4.42
CA ASP A 56 8.96 3.52 -3.72
C ASP A 56 9.94 4.19 -4.72
N PRO A 57 10.46 5.40 -4.39
CA PRO A 57 11.38 6.11 -5.29
C PRO A 57 12.65 5.32 -5.61
N ALA A 58 12.91 4.21 -4.90
CA ALA A 58 14.02 3.28 -5.15
C ALA A 58 13.75 2.19 -6.20
N TYR A 59 12.48 1.85 -6.48
CA TYR A 59 12.11 0.62 -7.19
C TYR A 59 11.32 0.87 -8.47
N HIS A 60 11.93 1.60 -9.40
CA HIS A 60 11.37 1.81 -10.74
C HIS A 60 12.48 1.73 -11.81
N PRO A 61 12.13 1.58 -13.12
CA PRO A 61 13.10 1.38 -14.21
C PRO A 61 14.09 2.54 -14.45
N GLN A 62 13.85 3.70 -13.83
CA GLN A 62 14.67 4.91 -13.97
C GLN A 62 15.30 5.34 -12.64
N ALA A 63 15.21 4.50 -11.60
CA ALA A 63 15.64 4.82 -10.24
C ALA A 63 17.08 5.31 -10.19
N TYR A 64 18.00 4.64 -10.88
CA TYR A 64 19.40 5.06 -10.93
C TYR A 64 19.57 6.46 -11.57
N ALA A 65 18.92 6.69 -12.70
CA ALA A 65 19.05 7.94 -13.44
C ALA A 65 18.48 9.13 -12.65
N ASP A 66 17.35 8.90 -11.99
CA ASP A 66 16.71 9.90 -11.13
C ASP A 66 17.55 10.22 -9.90
N GLY A 67 18.08 9.18 -9.24
CA GLY A 67 19.05 9.33 -8.16
C GLY A 67 20.27 10.14 -8.59
N TYR A 68 20.89 9.78 -9.72
CA TYR A 68 22.09 10.44 -10.25
C TYR A 68 21.85 11.93 -10.53
N ARG A 69 20.72 12.27 -11.14
CA ARG A 69 20.32 13.67 -11.37
C ARG A 69 20.14 14.43 -10.06
N GLN A 70 19.50 13.83 -9.07
CA GLN A 70 19.31 14.45 -7.75
C GLN A 70 20.61 14.62 -6.98
N GLY A 71 21.51 13.64 -7.04
CA GLY A 71 22.86 13.69 -6.46
C GLY A 71 23.66 14.85 -7.02
N LYS A 72 23.74 14.95 -8.37
CA LYS A 72 24.40 16.06 -9.05
C LYS A 72 23.83 17.41 -8.66
N ASN A 73 22.51 17.53 -8.60
CA ASN A 73 21.85 18.78 -8.21
C ASN A 73 22.13 19.15 -6.74
N SER A 74 22.21 18.17 -5.84
CA SER A 74 22.54 18.39 -4.43
C SER A 74 23.98 18.87 -4.28
N ALA A 75 24.92 18.23 -4.96
CA ALA A 75 26.33 18.63 -4.99
C ALA A 75 26.51 20.03 -5.60
N LYS A 76 25.83 20.33 -6.71
CA LYS A 76 25.83 21.66 -7.33
C LYS A 76 25.33 22.76 -6.38
N LYS A 77 24.37 22.44 -5.51
CA LYS A 77 23.83 23.35 -4.50
C LYS A 77 24.68 23.40 -3.21
N ALA A 78 25.84 22.76 -3.19
CA ALA A 78 26.71 22.63 -2.00
C ALA A 78 25.98 22.10 -0.75
N GLN A 79 24.94 21.29 -0.96
CA GLN A 79 24.24 20.63 0.14
C GLN A 79 25.13 19.54 0.71
N ALA A 80 25.26 19.45 2.03
CA ALA A 80 25.99 18.37 2.66
C ALA A 80 25.39 17.00 2.27
N TYR A 81 26.28 16.02 2.06
CA TYR A 81 25.87 14.66 1.72
C TYR A 81 24.97 14.09 2.81
N LYS A 82 23.82 13.58 2.41
CA LYS A 82 22.93 12.78 3.25
C LYS A 82 22.48 11.57 2.44
N PRO A 83 22.69 10.35 2.95
CA PRO A 83 22.15 9.17 2.30
C PRO A 83 20.63 9.27 2.24
N ARG A 84 20.05 8.79 1.15
CA ARG A 84 18.61 8.86 0.92
C ARG A 84 17.93 7.66 1.54
N THR A 85 16.70 7.86 2.04
CA THR A 85 15.86 6.78 2.56
C THR A 85 15.43 5.82 1.46
N ALA A 86 15.28 6.32 0.23
CA ALA A 86 15.09 5.52 -0.97
C ALA A 86 16.35 4.72 -1.29
N GLY A 87 16.34 3.42 -1.01
CA GLY A 87 17.47 2.51 -1.17
C GLY A 87 17.78 2.10 -2.63
N GLY A 88 18.33 0.91 -2.80
CA GLY A 88 18.48 0.26 -4.12
C GLY A 88 19.26 1.06 -5.17
N GLU A 89 18.76 1.02 -6.40
CA GLU A 89 19.39 1.67 -7.55
C GLU A 89 19.34 3.20 -7.46
N PHE A 90 18.31 3.76 -6.81
CA PHE A 90 18.21 5.20 -6.58
C PHE A 90 19.32 5.71 -5.67
N SER A 91 19.52 5.07 -4.50
CA SER A 91 20.62 5.44 -3.58
C SER A 91 21.98 5.35 -4.27
N ARG A 92 22.23 4.28 -5.03
CA ARG A 92 23.48 4.13 -5.78
C ARG A 92 23.66 5.25 -6.80
N GLY A 93 22.60 5.56 -7.57
CA GLY A 93 22.61 6.67 -8.50
C GLY A 93 22.89 8.01 -7.81
N PHE A 94 22.22 8.27 -6.67
CA PHE A 94 22.42 9.49 -5.90
C PHE A 94 23.86 9.67 -5.44
N ASP A 95 24.48 8.62 -4.91
CA ASP A 95 25.89 8.64 -4.49
C ASP A 95 26.81 8.95 -5.65
N ASP A 96 26.65 8.24 -6.77
CA ASP A 96 27.46 8.45 -7.97
C ASP A 96 27.30 9.89 -8.50
N GLY A 97 26.07 10.40 -8.54
CA GLY A 97 25.78 11.76 -8.97
C GLY A 97 26.33 12.82 -8.02
N TYR A 98 26.24 12.60 -6.70
CA TYR A 98 26.73 13.54 -5.69
C TYR A 98 28.26 13.64 -5.70
N TYR A 99 28.96 12.52 -5.81
CA TYR A 99 30.42 12.47 -5.88
C TYR A 99 30.98 12.74 -7.28
N GLY A 100 30.13 12.98 -8.28
CA GLY A 100 30.55 13.26 -9.66
C GLY A 100 31.19 12.08 -10.37
N ARG A 101 30.83 10.84 -10.00
CA ARG A 101 31.30 9.62 -10.66
C ARG A 101 30.66 9.47 -12.04
N GLU A 102 31.26 8.63 -12.88
CA GLU A 102 30.69 8.30 -14.19
C GLU A 102 29.31 7.67 -14.06
N PHE A 103 28.46 7.92 -15.06
CA PHE A 103 27.11 7.37 -15.10
C PHE A 103 27.18 5.86 -15.43
N ALA A 104 26.92 5.01 -14.43
CA ALA A 104 27.00 3.55 -14.58
C ALA A 104 25.70 2.90 -15.10
N GLY A 105 24.60 3.66 -15.14
CA GLY A 105 23.28 3.15 -15.49
C GLY A 105 22.66 2.24 -14.43
N GLN A 106 21.45 1.77 -14.71
CA GLN A 106 20.70 0.89 -13.83
C GLN A 106 21.13 -0.56 -14.03
N LYS A 107 21.51 -1.26 -12.94
CA LYS A 107 21.94 -2.67 -12.98
C LYS A 107 20.77 -3.64 -12.78
N GLN A 108 19.86 -3.29 -11.88
CA GLN A 108 18.67 -4.10 -11.58
C GLN A 108 17.41 -3.36 -12.01
N ILE A 109 16.63 -3.95 -12.91
CA ILE A 109 15.31 -3.44 -13.27
C ILE A 109 14.33 -3.97 -12.24
N VAL A 110 13.87 -3.09 -11.34
CA VAL A 110 12.83 -3.44 -10.38
C VAL A 110 11.51 -2.86 -10.91
N PRO A 111 10.48 -3.70 -11.13
CA PRO A 111 9.16 -3.21 -11.50
C PRO A 111 8.49 -2.53 -10.30
N ASN A 112 7.61 -1.56 -10.58
CA ASN A 112 6.82 -0.93 -9.54
C ASN A 112 6.01 -1.98 -8.77
N ILE A 113 5.95 -1.84 -7.44
CA ILE A 113 5.13 -2.72 -6.61
C ILE A 113 3.69 -2.24 -6.72
N VAL A 114 2.75 -3.12 -7.09
CA VAL A 114 1.32 -2.81 -7.09
C VAL A 114 0.69 -3.48 -5.87
N LYS A 115 0.08 -2.70 -4.98
CA LYS A 115 -0.57 -3.18 -3.77
C LYS A 115 -2.09 -3.01 -3.88
N PRO A 116 -2.88 -4.09 -3.68
CA PRO A 116 -4.32 -3.95 -3.55
C PRO A 116 -4.66 -3.29 -2.20
N TYR A 117 -5.62 -2.38 -2.20
CA TYR A 117 -6.24 -1.89 -0.97
C TYR A 117 -7.77 -1.96 -1.08
N SER A 118 -8.41 -2.25 0.03
CA SER A 118 -9.88 -2.25 0.12
C SER A 118 -10.34 -0.87 0.53
N THR A 119 -11.19 -0.25 -0.28
CA THR A 119 -11.91 0.97 0.04
C THR A 119 -13.42 0.73 -0.08
N THR A 120 -14.25 1.70 0.24
CA THR A 120 -15.71 1.57 0.17
C THR A 120 -16.27 2.55 -0.85
N GLN A 121 -17.11 2.06 -1.75
CA GLN A 121 -17.86 2.90 -2.68
C GLN A 121 -19.31 2.96 -2.25
N CYS A 122 -19.87 4.17 -2.14
CA CYS A 122 -21.27 4.39 -1.82
C CYS A 122 -22.03 4.88 -3.04
N GLY A 123 -23.22 4.34 -3.26
CA GLY A 123 -24.11 4.71 -4.35
C GLY A 123 -25.56 4.84 -3.87
N TRP A 124 -26.33 5.61 -4.62
CA TRP A 124 -27.77 5.74 -4.43
C TRP A 124 -28.48 4.79 -5.40
N PHE A 125 -29.42 3.99 -4.90
CA PHE A 125 -30.30 3.12 -5.70
C PHE A 125 -31.66 3.78 -5.96
#